data_AF-A0A0U5I1N2-F1
#
_entry.id   AF-A0A0U5I1N2-F1
#
_cell.length_a   1.000
_cell.length_b   1.000
_cell.length_c   1.000
_cell.angle_alpha   90.00
_cell.angle_beta   90.00
_cell.angle_gamma   90.00
#
_symmetry.space_group_name_H-M   'P 1'
#
loop_
_entity.id
_entity.type
_entity.pdbx_description
1 polymer ?
#
loop_
_entity_poly.entity_id
_entity_poly.type
_entity_poly.pdbx_seq_one_letter_code
_entity_poly.pdbx_strand_id
1 'polypeptide(L)'
;MATTVSWPDKLPLPTFENYGIEPQDGVLRTEMEAGPARQRRRYTQTPTRIPVRWRFTQWEFGIFEAWYKWKGKEGATWFSMDLLGGLGIVAHEARFVGSGNSPYKANPQRGGPGQGSRWIVTTTLEIRERPVLTEPALNIVLAEDVTGLFAAITSLHATVHTTMPGSAW
;
A
#
# COMPACT_ATOMS: atom_id res chain seq x y z
N MET A 1 12.72 -11.05 -2.03
CA MET A 1 12.11 -12.34 -2.42
C MET A 1 10.71 -12.02 -2.94
N ALA A 2 10.32 -12.47 -4.13
CA ALA A 2 8.98 -12.22 -4.66
C ALA A 2 7.96 -13.09 -3.90
N THR A 3 6.91 -12.48 -3.37
CA THR A 3 5.81 -13.18 -2.72
C THR A 3 5.04 -13.99 -3.77
N THR A 4 4.82 -15.28 -3.53
CA THR A 4 4.13 -16.18 -4.48
C THR A 4 2.61 -16.05 -4.45
N VAL A 5 2.06 -15.39 -3.42
CA VAL A 5 0.63 -15.16 -3.26
C VAL A 5 0.35 -13.70 -3.59
N SER A 6 -0.58 -13.46 -4.52
CA SER A 6 -1.09 -12.14 -4.85
C SER A 6 -2.56 -11.99 -4.43
N TRP A 7 -2.96 -10.75 -4.20
CA TRP A 7 -4.36 -10.39 -4.09
C TRP A 7 -5.11 -10.79 -5.37
N PRO A 8 -6.33 -11.36 -5.29
CA PRO A 8 -7.07 -11.77 -6.48
C PRO A 8 -7.52 -10.58 -7.33
N ASP A 9 -7.24 -10.64 -8.63
CA ASP A 9 -7.71 -9.63 -9.61
C ASP A 9 -9.24 -9.50 -9.69
N LYS A 10 -9.96 -10.53 -9.22
CA LYS A 10 -11.43 -10.54 -9.15
C LYS A 10 -11.98 -9.77 -7.95
N LEU A 11 -11.14 -9.33 -7.02
CA LEU A 11 -11.54 -8.55 -5.86
C LEU A 11 -11.08 -7.10 -6.02
N PRO A 12 -11.95 -6.12 -5.73
CA PRO A 12 -11.57 -4.72 -5.80
C PRO A 12 -10.47 -4.38 -4.80
N LEU A 13 -9.71 -3.33 -5.11
CA LEU A 13 -8.80 -2.69 -4.15
C LEU A 13 -9.61 -2.04 -3.00
N PRO A 14 -8.98 -1.83 -1.83
CA PRO A 14 -9.65 -1.20 -0.71
C PRO A 14 -10.04 0.24 -1.04
N THR A 15 -11.17 0.66 -0.49
CA THR A 15 -11.63 2.04 -0.49
C THR A 15 -10.73 2.90 0.40
N PHE A 16 -10.70 4.21 0.15
CA PHE A 16 -9.96 5.16 0.98
C PHE A 16 -10.69 5.57 2.27
N GLU A 17 -11.89 5.05 2.50
CA GLU A 17 -12.67 5.36 3.70
C GLU A 17 -12.05 4.67 4.92
N ASN A 18 -11.67 5.47 5.92
CA ASN A 18 -10.86 5.05 7.07
C ASN A 18 -9.47 4.50 6.72
N TYR A 19 -8.95 4.85 5.54
CA TYR A 19 -7.60 4.49 5.14
C TYR A 19 -6.58 5.38 5.86
N GLY A 20 -5.59 4.76 6.47
CA GLY A 20 -4.53 5.44 7.21
C GLY A 20 -3.20 4.74 7.00
N ILE A 21 -2.10 5.49 7.04
CA ILE A 21 -0.76 4.91 7.00
C ILE A 21 -0.12 5.18 8.35
N GLU A 22 0.04 4.15 9.16
CA GLU A 22 0.56 4.24 10.52
C GLU A 22 1.88 3.44 10.61
N PRO A 23 3.04 4.08 10.35
CA PRO A 23 4.33 3.45 10.59
C PRO A 23 4.47 3.13 12.07
N GLN A 24 4.88 1.91 12.39
CA GLN A 24 5.17 1.54 13.77
C GLN A 24 6.39 2.32 14.28
N ASP A 25 6.53 2.48 15.61
CA ASP A 25 7.74 3.09 16.15
C ASP A 25 8.98 2.25 15.80
N GLY A 26 9.84 2.83 14.98
CA GLY A 26 11.09 2.24 14.52
C GLY A 26 12.27 2.55 15.42
N VAL A 27 12.08 3.31 16.51
CA VAL A 27 13.16 3.78 17.39
C VAL A 27 12.93 3.26 18.79
N LEU A 28 13.97 2.68 19.40
CA LEU A 28 13.96 2.37 20.82
C LEU A 28 14.67 3.51 21.56
N ARG A 29 13.96 4.13 22.49
CA ARG A 29 14.52 5.12 23.42
C ARG A 29 14.84 4.45 24.75
N THR A 30 16.04 4.68 25.26
CA THR A 30 16.47 4.21 26.59
C THR A 30 16.87 5.42 27.43
N GLU A 31 16.16 5.64 28.53
CA GLU A 31 16.49 6.66 29.52
C GLU A 31 17.73 6.24 30.31
N MET A 32 18.58 7.20 30.65
CA MET A 32 19.81 6.97 31.41
C MET A 32 19.64 7.53 32.83
N GLU A 33 20.32 6.94 33.81
CA GLU A 33 20.29 7.40 35.21
C GLU A 33 20.81 8.85 35.37
N ALA A 34 21.75 9.25 34.52
CA ALA A 34 22.15 10.64 34.32
C ALA A 34 22.51 10.88 32.83
N GLY A 35 22.16 12.07 32.32
CA GLY A 35 22.46 12.48 30.95
C GLY A 35 21.33 12.23 29.94
N PRO A 36 21.52 12.63 28.67
CA PRO A 36 20.50 12.54 27.63
C PRO A 36 20.23 11.08 27.23
N ALA A 37 18.94 10.76 27.02
CA ALA A 37 18.50 9.44 26.58
C ALA A 37 19.15 9.01 25.26
N ARG A 38 19.52 7.73 25.16
CA ARG A 38 20.06 7.15 23.94
C ARG A 38 18.92 6.65 23.06
N GLN A 39 18.91 7.06 21.80
CA GLN A 39 17.98 6.55 20.79
C GLN A 39 18.74 5.67 19.80
N ARG A 40 18.17 4.51 19.47
CA ARG A 40 18.67 3.65 18.39
C ARG A 40 17.54 3.23 17.46
N ARG A 41 17.83 3.19 16.16
CA ARG A 41 16.92 2.58 15.18
C ARG A 41 16.82 1.08 15.47
N ARG A 42 15.60 0.63 15.79
CA ARG A 42 15.28 -0.77 16.08
C ARG A 42 15.09 -1.59 14.81
N TYR A 43 14.53 -0.98 13.77
CA TYR A 43 14.24 -1.64 12.51
C TYR A 43 14.76 -0.85 11.31
N THR A 44 15.46 -1.52 10.40
CA THR A 44 15.78 -0.96 9.08
C THR A 44 14.51 -0.87 8.21
N GLN A 45 13.63 -1.87 8.31
CA GLN A 45 12.31 -1.87 7.68
C GLN A 45 11.25 -1.76 8.77
N THR A 46 10.63 -0.60 8.88
CA THR A 46 9.61 -0.34 9.90
C THR A 46 8.26 -0.87 9.39
N PRO A 47 7.69 -1.91 10.03
CA PRO A 47 6.37 -2.40 9.64
C PRO A 47 5.35 -1.27 9.75
N THR A 48 4.45 -1.19 8.79
CA THR A 48 3.44 -0.14 8.71
C THR A 48 2.06 -0.77 8.72
N ARG A 49 1.17 -0.26 9.58
CA ARG A 49 -0.22 -0.73 9.62
C ARG A 49 -1.09 0.18 8.77
N ILE A 50 -1.94 -0.44 7.95
CA ILE A 50 -2.92 0.24 7.11
C ILE A 50 -4.30 -0.36 7.42
N PRO A 51 -5.19 0.38 8.12
CA PRO A 51 -6.60 0.02 8.13
C PRO A 51 -7.16 0.10 6.71
N VAL A 52 -7.82 -0.96 6.28
CA VAL A 52 -8.41 -1.07 4.95
C VAL A 52 -9.88 -1.45 5.06
N ARG A 53 -10.64 -0.98 4.09
CA ARG A 53 -12.06 -1.26 3.94
C ARG A 53 -12.34 -1.67 2.50
N TRP A 54 -13.02 -2.79 2.31
CA TRP A 54 -13.56 -3.21 1.03
C TRP A 54 -15.09 -3.17 1.03
N ARG A 55 -15.65 -2.96 -0.14
CA ARG A 55 -17.08 -3.07 -0.41
C ARG A 55 -17.29 -4.15 -1.45
N PHE A 56 -17.73 -5.31 -0.98
CA PHE A 56 -17.97 -6.48 -1.81
C PHE A 56 -19.46 -6.66 -2.13
N THR A 57 -19.73 -7.24 -3.29
CA THR A 57 -20.96 -7.99 -3.58
C THR A 57 -20.97 -9.29 -2.78
N GLN A 58 -22.12 -9.98 -2.76
CA GLN A 58 -22.20 -11.32 -2.18
C GLN A 58 -21.19 -12.30 -2.81
N TRP A 59 -21.00 -12.25 -4.14
CA TRP A 59 -20.07 -13.13 -4.84
C TRP A 59 -18.61 -12.82 -4.49
N GLU A 60 -18.22 -11.55 -4.54
CA GLU A 60 -16.87 -11.12 -4.16
C GLU A 60 -16.55 -11.46 -2.70
N PHE A 61 -17.52 -11.35 -1.79
CA PHE A 61 -17.31 -11.74 -0.40
C PHE A 61 -17.01 -13.25 -0.27
N GLY A 62 -17.74 -14.11 -1.01
CA GLY A 62 -17.43 -15.55 -1.04
C GLY A 62 -16.04 -15.86 -1.60
N ILE A 63 -15.58 -15.13 -2.63
CA ILE A 63 -14.20 -15.24 -3.15
C ILE A 63 -13.20 -14.83 -2.06
N PHE A 64 -13.45 -13.71 -1.38
CA PHE A 64 -12.59 -13.22 -0.32
C PHE A 64 -12.44 -14.25 0.81
N GLU A 65 -13.54 -14.83 1.30
CA GLU A 65 -13.49 -15.84 2.36
C GLU A 65 -12.69 -17.09 1.94
N ALA A 66 -12.94 -17.59 0.73
CA ALA A 66 -12.22 -18.73 0.19
C ALA A 66 -10.72 -18.43 0.03
N TRP A 67 -10.37 -17.28 -0.55
CA TRP A 67 -8.98 -16.88 -0.74
C TRP A 67 -8.27 -16.68 0.59
N TYR A 68 -8.89 -15.99 1.55
CA TYR A 68 -8.33 -15.76 2.89
C TYR A 68 -8.02 -17.08 3.60
N LYS A 69 -8.94 -18.05 3.55
CA LYS A 69 -8.74 -19.39 4.10
C LYS A 69 -7.62 -20.16 3.39
N TRP A 70 -7.71 -20.30 2.07
CA TRP A 70 -6.88 -21.25 1.33
C TRP A 70 -5.50 -20.70 0.92
N LYS A 71 -5.45 -19.42 0.52
CA LYS A 71 -4.24 -18.73 0.04
C LYS A 71 -3.63 -17.82 1.10
N GLY A 72 -4.45 -17.07 1.82
CA GLY A 72 -4.02 -16.22 2.94
C GLY A 72 -3.63 -17.00 4.20
N LYS A 73 -3.97 -18.30 4.28
CA LYS A 73 -3.78 -19.18 5.45
C LYS A 73 -4.27 -18.51 6.73
N GLU A 74 -5.49 -18.00 6.67
CA GLU A 74 -6.13 -17.30 7.80
C GLU A 74 -5.29 -16.10 8.28
N GLY A 75 -4.59 -15.43 7.36
CA GLY A 75 -3.81 -14.23 7.64
C GLY A 75 -2.33 -14.50 7.95
N ALA A 76 -1.92 -15.76 8.09
CA ALA A 76 -0.51 -16.11 8.37
C ALA A 76 0.43 -15.85 7.18
N THR A 77 -0.10 -15.77 5.95
CA THR A 77 0.71 -15.67 4.73
C THR A 77 0.86 -14.21 4.29
N TRP A 78 2.09 -13.83 3.92
CA TRP A 78 2.37 -12.58 3.23
C TRP A 78 1.93 -12.69 1.76
N PHE A 79 1.33 -11.61 1.24
CA PHE A 79 0.87 -11.54 -0.14
C PHE A 79 1.16 -10.17 -0.74
N SER A 80 1.24 -10.11 -2.07
CA SER A 80 1.40 -8.85 -2.80
C SER A 80 0.04 -8.23 -3.10
N MET A 81 -0.11 -6.93 -2.86
CA MET A 81 -1.32 -6.16 -3.15
C MET A 81 -0.98 -4.71 -3.46
N ASP A 82 -1.69 -4.13 -4.42
CA ASP A 82 -1.59 -2.71 -4.71
C ASP A 82 -2.34 -1.89 -3.66
N LEU A 83 -1.61 -0.97 -3.03
CA LEU A 83 -2.11 -0.11 -1.96
C LEU A 83 -1.64 1.33 -2.20
N LEU A 84 -2.45 2.29 -1.74
CA LEU A 84 -2.10 3.70 -1.81
C LEU A 84 -1.01 4.03 -0.79
N GLY A 85 0.09 4.62 -1.27
CA GLY A 85 1.19 5.15 -0.47
C GLY A 85 1.65 6.53 -0.97
N GLY A 86 2.79 6.99 -0.47
CA GLY A 86 3.37 8.29 -0.85
C GLY A 86 3.81 8.39 -2.31
N LEU A 87 3.98 7.25 -3.00
CA LEU A 87 4.30 7.15 -4.42
C LEU A 87 3.07 6.84 -5.30
N GLY A 88 1.86 7.00 -4.74
CA GLY A 88 0.61 6.58 -5.40
C GLY A 88 0.26 5.12 -5.10
N ILE A 89 -0.52 4.51 -5.99
CA ILE A 89 -0.93 3.10 -5.87
C ILE A 89 0.21 2.24 -6.41
N VAL A 90 0.85 1.49 -5.52
CA VAL A 90 1.99 0.63 -5.86
C VAL A 90 1.86 -0.71 -5.14
N ALA A 91 2.59 -1.71 -5.62
CA ALA A 91 2.62 -3.03 -5.01
C ALA A 91 3.29 -2.98 -3.62
N HIS A 92 2.63 -3.57 -2.64
CA HIS A 92 3.12 -3.74 -1.27
C HIS A 92 3.08 -5.22 -0.88
N GLU A 93 4.02 -5.66 -0.06
CA GLU A 93 3.95 -6.96 0.60
C GLU A 93 3.21 -6.81 1.94
N ALA A 94 2.01 -7.36 2.02
CA ALA A 94 1.08 -7.20 3.12
C ALA A 94 0.72 -8.54 3.78
N ARG A 95 0.30 -8.49 5.05
CA ARG A 95 -0.37 -9.60 5.75
C ARG A 95 -1.55 -9.08 6.56
N PHE A 96 -2.50 -9.95 6.87
CA PHE A 96 -3.59 -9.59 7.78
C PHE A 96 -3.09 -9.61 9.22
N VAL A 97 -3.35 -8.53 9.95
CA VAL A 97 -3.17 -8.48 11.41
C VAL A 97 -4.51 -8.44 12.13
N GLY A 98 -5.57 -8.00 11.43
CA GLY A 98 -6.90 -7.90 11.99
C GLY A 98 -7.12 -6.64 12.81
N SER A 99 -8.30 -6.55 13.38
CA SER A 99 -8.74 -5.43 14.21
C SER A 99 -9.20 -5.97 15.56
N GLY A 100 -8.35 -5.84 16.58
CA GLY A 100 -8.60 -6.43 17.89
C GLY A 100 -8.47 -7.96 17.86
N ASN A 101 -9.48 -8.66 18.40
CA ASN A 101 -9.48 -10.13 18.49
C ASN A 101 -10.01 -10.85 17.24
N SER A 102 -10.24 -10.12 16.14
CA SER A 102 -10.79 -10.68 14.90
C SER A 102 -9.88 -10.39 13.70
N PRO A 103 -9.65 -11.36 12.79
CA PRO A 103 -8.80 -11.16 11.62
C PRO A 103 -9.38 -10.17 10.60
N TYR A 104 -10.70 -10.05 10.54
CA TYR A 104 -11.43 -9.00 9.83
C TYR A 104 -12.84 -8.89 10.42
N LYS A 105 -13.56 -7.84 10.05
CA LYS A 105 -14.98 -7.67 10.38
C LYS A 105 -15.76 -7.49 9.08
N ALA A 106 -16.81 -8.28 8.87
CA ALA A 106 -17.69 -8.19 7.72
C ALA A 106 -19.10 -7.77 8.18
N ASN A 107 -19.56 -6.63 7.71
CA ASN A 107 -20.89 -6.11 8.02
C ASN A 107 -21.78 -6.23 6.79
N PRO A 108 -22.89 -6.99 6.84
CA PRO A 108 -23.85 -7.03 5.75
C PRO A 108 -24.62 -5.72 5.66
N GLN A 109 -24.88 -5.29 4.44
CA GLN A 109 -25.73 -4.16 4.11
C GLN A 109 -26.74 -4.59 3.05
N ARG A 110 -27.99 -4.18 3.22
CA ARG A 110 -29.01 -4.37 2.19
C ARG A 110 -28.62 -3.50 0.99
N GLY A 111 -28.51 -4.08 -0.20
CA GLY A 111 -28.30 -3.29 -1.42
C GLY A 111 -29.54 -2.48 -1.79
N GLY A 112 -29.35 -1.55 -2.72
CA GLY A 112 -30.47 -0.82 -3.33
C GLY A 112 -31.43 -1.76 -4.09
N PRO A 113 -32.60 -1.24 -4.53
CA PRO A 113 -33.55 -2.02 -5.31
C PRO A 113 -32.86 -2.75 -6.47
N GLY A 114 -32.97 -4.10 -6.51
CA GLY A 114 -32.35 -4.94 -7.53
C GLY A 114 -30.85 -5.26 -7.36
N GLN A 115 -30.17 -4.80 -6.31
CA GLN A 115 -28.70 -4.92 -6.18
C GLN A 115 -28.17 -5.99 -5.18
N GLY A 116 -29.03 -6.88 -4.67
CA GLY A 116 -28.62 -7.96 -3.75
C GLY A 116 -27.97 -7.46 -2.45
N SER A 117 -27.33 -8.35 -1.68
CA SER A 117 -26.60 -7.96 -0.46
C SER A 117 -25.21 -7.40 -0.78
N ARG A 118 -24.80 -6.37 -0.04
CA ARG A 118 -23.43 -5.82 -0.04
C ARG A 118 -22.74 -6.14 1.28
N TRP A 119 -21.43 -6.26 1.24
CA TRP A 119 -20.61 -6.57 2.41
C TRP A 119 -19.54 -5.50 2.57
N ILE A 120 -19.50 -4.87 3.73
CA ILE A 120 -18.40 -3.97 4.11
C ILE A 120 -17.43 -4.79 4.95
N VAL A 121 -16.26 -5.06 4.40
CA VAL A 121 -15.20 -5.82 5.07
C VAL A 121 -14.12 -4.86 5.51
N THR A 122 -13.78 -4.85 6.79
CA THR A 122 -12.75 -4.00 7.38
C THR A 122 -11.70 -4.83 8.10
N THR A 123 -10.44 -4.50 7.94
CA THR A 123 -9.31 -5.13 8.66
C THR A 123 -8.12 -4.17 8.72
N THR A 124 -7.06 -4.55 9.41
CA THR A 124 -5.77 -3.90 9.36
C THR A 124 -4.77 -4.81 8.66
N LEU A 125 -4.14 -4.28 7.61
CA LEU A 125 -3.00 -4.91 6.96
C LEU A 125 -1.71 -4.39 7.58
N GLU A 126 -0.75 -5.28 7.76
CA GLU A 126 0.62 -4.90 8.05
C GLU A 126 1.46 -5.08 6.80
N ILE A 127 2.20 -4.03 6.46
CA ILE A 127 3.10 -3.98 5.32
C ILE A 127 4.52 -4.11 5.84
N ARG A 128 5.31 -4.99 5.20
CA ARG A 128 6.70 -5.26 5.60
C ARG A 128 7.61 -4.06 5.34
N GLU A 129 7.59 -3.57 4.11
CA GLU A 129 8.40 -2.45 3.67
C GLU A 129 7.53 -1.52 2.83
N ARG A 130 7.46 -0.25 3.24
CA ARG A 130 6.71 0.77 2.50
C ARG A 130 7.61 1.33 1.40
N PRO A 131 7.19 1.27 0.12
CA PRO A 131 7.89 1.94 -0.96
C PRO A 131 7.97 3.45 -0.68
N VAL A 132 9.18 3.96 -0.73
CA VAL A 132 9.52 5.39 -0.59
C VAL A 132 10.48 5.78 -1.71
N LEU A 133 10.67 7.08 -1.92
CA LEU A 133 11.71 7.55 -2.81
C LEU A 133 13.06 6.95 -2.38
N THR A 134 13.78 6.39 -3.34
CA THR A 134 15.18 6.00 -3.13
C THR A 134 15.99 7.24 -2.76
N GLU A 135 17.04 7.08 -1.97
CA GLU A 135 17.90 8.19 -1.55
C GLU A 135 18.42 9.04 -2.73
N PRO A 136 18.88 8.47 -3.86
CA PRO A 136 19.27 9.27 -5.03
C PRO A 136 18.12 10.11 -5.60
N ALA A 137 16.92 9.52 -5.72
CA ALA A 137 15.73 10.24 -6.20
C ALA A 137 15.33 11.36 -5.23
N LEU A 138 15.41 11.11 -3.92
CA LEU A 138 15.17 12.13 -2.90
C LEU A 138 16.15 13.30 -3.05
N ASN A 139 17.45 13.00 -3.24
CA ASN A 139 18.47 14.03 -3.38
C ASN A 139 18.23 14.92 -4.60
N ILE A 140 17.79 14.35 -5.73
CA ILE A 140 17.42 15.12 -6.92
C ILE A 140 16.21 16.02 -6.62
N VAL A 141 15.15 15.46 -6.01
CA VAL A 141 13.93 16.21 -5.68
C VAL A 141 14.19 17.36 -4.71
N LEU A 142 15.15 17.20 -3.80
CA LEU A 142 15.52 18.25 -2.84
C LEU A 142 16.45 19.31 -3.43
N ALA A 143 17.25 18.97 -4.45
CA ALA A 143 18.22 19.87 -5.07
C ALA A 143 17.64 20.67 -6.24
N GLU A 144 16.64 20.12 -6.93
CA GLU A 144 16.16 20.64 -8.21
C GLU A 144 14.71 21.14 -8.16
N ASP A 145 14.36 22.07 -9.05
CA ASP A 145 12.96 22.36 -9.35
C ASP A 145 12.37 21.23 -10.21
N VAL A 146 11.72 20.28 -9.53
CA VAL A 146 11.10 19.11 -10.16
C VAL A 146 10.04 19.49 -11.20
N THR A 147 9.30 20.59 -10.98
CA THR A 147 8.26 21.02 -11.94
C THR A 147 8.91 21.53 -13.23
N GLY A 148 9.95 22.37 -13.10
CA GLY A 148 10.76 22.81 -14.21
C GLY A 148 11.44 21.66 -14.95
N LEU A 149 11.95 20.66 -14.21
CA LEU A 149 12.58 19.48 -14.79
C LEU A 149 11.59 18.68 -15.65
N PHE A 150 10.37 18.42 -15.16
CA PHE A 150 9.35 17.74 -15.95
C PHE A 150 8.92 18.53 -17.19
N ALA A 151 8.80 19.86 -17.06
CA ALA A 151 8.49 20.72 -18.20
C ALA A 151 9.61 20.68 -19.26
N ALA A 152 10.87 20.73 -18.83
CA ALA A 152 12.04 20.64 -19.70
C ALA A 152 12.13 19.27 -20.39
N ILE A 153 11.91 18.17 -19.67
CA ILE A 153 11.85 16.81 -20.25
C ILE A 153 10.76 16.73 -21.31
N THR A 154 9.56 17.24 -21.02
CA THR A 154 8.43 17.21 -21.96
C THR A 154 8.73 18.05 -23.21
N SER A 155 9.32 19.23 -23.03
CA SER A 155 9.74 20.11 -24.12
C SER A 155 10.83 19.48 -24.99
N LEU A 156 11.83 18.86 -24.37
CA LEU A 156 12.89 18.14 -25.07
C LEU A 156 12.33 16.94 -25.85
N HIS A 157 11.46 16.14 -25.22
CA HIS A 157 10.80 15.00 -25.86
C HIS A 157 10.00 15.46 -27.09
N ALA A 158 9.17 16.50 -26.94
CA ALA A 158 8.46 17.09 -28.07
C ALA A 158 9.44 17.54 -29.16
N THR A 159 10.53 18.22 -28.81
CA THR A 159 11.52 18.69 -29.79
C THR A 159 12.13 17.53 -30.57
N VAL A 160 12.61 16.50 -29.87
CA VAL A 160 13.26 15.34 -30.51
C VAL A 160 12.29 14.56 -31.40
N HIS A 161 11.05 14.36 -30.96
CA HIS A 161 10.13 13.46 -31.68
C HIS A 161 9.19 14.16 -32.65
N THR A 162 9.02 15.48 -32.56
CA THR A 162 8.07 16.23 -33.40
C THR A 162 8.72 17.29 -34.28
N THR A 163 9.70 18.04 -33.76
CA THR A 163 10.32 19.12 -34.54
C THR A 163 11.62 18.70 -35.22
N MET A 164 12.32 17.70 -34.67
CA MET A 164 13.50 17.08 -35.27
C MET A 164 13.37 15.55 -35.40
N PRO A 165 12.25 15.00 -35.94
CA PRO A 165 12.17 13.57 -36.16
C PRO A 165 13.28 13.18 -37.13
N GLY A 166 14.19 12.30 -36.70
CA GLY A 166 15.30 11.83 -37.54
C GLY A 166 14.78 11.31 -38.88
N SER A 167 15.56 11.50 -39.95
CA SER A 167 15.19 10.96 -41.27
C SER A 167 14.94 9.47 -41.16
N ALA A 168 13.79 9.00 -41.65
CA ALA A 168 13.54 7.57 -41.81
C ALA A 168 14.58 7.03 -42.80
N TRP A 169 15.55 6.28 -42.27
CA TRP A 169 16.50 5.51 -43.07
C TRP A 169 15.84 4.20 -43.48
#